data_AF-A0A372JUY6-F1
#
_entry.id   AF-A0A372JUY6-F1
#
_cell.length_a   1.000
_cell.length_b   1.000
_cell.length_c   1.000
_cell.angle_alpha   90.00
_cell.angle_beta   90.00
_cell.angle_gamma   90.00
#
_symmetry.space_group_name_H-M   'P 1'
#
loop_
_entity.id
_entity.type
_entity.pdbx_description
1 polymer ?
#
loop_
_entity_poly.entity_id
_entity_poly.type
_entity_poly.pdbx_seq_one_letter_code
_entity_poly.pdbx_strand_id
1 'polypeptide(L)'
;MAVPRQAARLAAVKCATDLARPSGVGLVGDGADGFVRAVLTELVTGGDPRARVVLSRTEVDRLYGDAFDEPLRAALEPELHVCELLEDAIEHLELEMLVSDAEHANPDLSPTGGRRVATTYWIATPGHDDDVVLPLVRRGPEHRPVGVMFGVWPHGRTCSIDADGTLTFPSGPRRVPLLSADASLAALRAHASTGRTGRF
;
A
#
# COMPACT_ATOMS: atom_id res chain seq x y z
N MET A 1 32.61 -0.16 3.56
CA MET A 1 31.46 0.39 4.32
C MET A 1 30.50 1.03 3.33
N ALA A 2 29.46 0.29 2.92
CA ALA A 2 28.45 0.80 2.00
C ALA A 2 27.09 0.19 2.36
N VAL A 3 26.42 0.77 3.35
CA VAL A 3 25.00 0.53 3.63
C VAL A 3 24.27 1.86 3.92
N PRO A 4 23.97 2.72 2.91
CA PRO A 4 22.96 3.75 3.14
C PRO A 4 21.83 3.83 2.09
N ARG A 5 21.88 3.12 0.95
CA ARG A 5 20.87 3.30 -0.12
C ARG A 5 19.55 2.56 0.07
N GLN A 6 19.53 1.45 0.82
CA GLN A 6 18.33 0.62 0.97
C GLN A 6 17.49 0.99 2.21
N ALA A 7 18.14 1.49 3.28
CA ALA A 7 17.45 1.92 4.50
C ALA A 7 16.63 3.23 4.33
N ALA A 8 17.05 4.10 3.40
CA ALA A 8 16.28 5.29 3.03
C ALA A 8 15.10 5.00 2.07
N ARG A 9 15.10 3.81 1.43
CA ARG A 9 14.20 3.48 0.31
C ARG A 9 12.82 2.96 0.73
N LEU A 10 12.58 2.75 2.03
CA LEU A 10 11.32 2.23 2.59
C LEU A 10 10.85 3.07 3.79
N ALA A 11 11.20 4.35 3.82
CA ALA A 11 10.90 5.22 4.94
C ALA A 11 9.39 5.51 5.05
N ALA A 12 8.73 5.70 3.91
CA ALA A 12 7.29 5.90 3.83
C ALA A 12 6.55 4.62 4.24
N VAL A 13 6.96 3.47 3.70
CA VAL A 13 6.36 2.16 3.98
C VAL A 13 6.46 1.78 5.46
N LYS A 14 7.65 1.95 6.05
CA LYS A 14 7.84 1.71 7.48
C LYS A 14 6.95 2.62 8.32
N CYS A 15 6.91 3.90 7.97
CA CYS A 15 6.07 4.90 8.62
C CYS A 15 4.59 4.48 8.58
N ALA A 16 4.06 4.13 7.39
CA ALA A 16 2.67 3.71 7.20
C ALA A 16 2.35 2.43 7.99
N THR A 17 3.23 1.43 7.96
CA THR A 17 3.08 0.17 8.71
C THR A 17 2.97 0.41 10.22
N ASP A 18 3.83 1.28 10.76
CA ASP A 18 3.82 1.59 12.19
C ASP A 18 2.53 2.32 12.60
N LEU A 19 2.04 3.22 11.75
CA LEU A 19 0.80 3.97 11.99
C LEU A 19 -0.46 3.12 11.86
N ALA A 20 -0.47 2.19 10.91
CA ALA A 20 -1.62 1.34 10.63
C ALA A 20 -1.90 0.31 11.73
N ARG A 21 -0.98 0.06 12.67
CA ARG A 21 -1.24 -0.93 13.73
C ARG A 21 -2.21 -0.40 14.80
N PRO A 22 -3.15 -1.21 15.30
CA PRO A 22 -3.52 -2.56 14.85
C PRO A 22 -4.67 -2.60 13.84
N SER A 23 -5.30 -1.46 13.52
CA SER A 23 -6.62 -1.45 12.86
C SER A 23 -6.70 -0.50 11.67
N GLY A 24 -5.57 -0.19 11.05
CA GLY A 24 -5.45 0.80 9.99
C GLY A 24 -5.19 2.21 10.50
N VAL A 25 -4.87 3.11 9.57
CA VAL A 25 -4.65 4.54 9.84
C VAL A 25 -5.40 5.40 8.83
N GLY A 26 -6.09 6.43 9.32
CA GLY A 26 -6.59 7.54 8.53
C GLY A 26 -5.54 8.63 8.34
N LEU A 27 -5.46 9.19 7.14
CA LEU A 27 -4.53 10.25 6.77
C LEU A 27 -5.31 11.47 6.27
N VAL A 28 -5.10 12.62 6.92
CA VAL A 28 -5.72 13.90 6.56
C VAL A 28 -4.66 14.98 6.34
N GLY A 29 -5.06 16.10 5.72
CA GLY A 29 -4.19 17.25 5.49
C GLY A 29 -3.53 17.26 4.10
N ASP A 30 -2.95 18.41 3.76
CA ASP A 30 -2.45 18.72 2.41
C ASP A 30 -1.30 17.82 1.95
N GLY A 31 -0.57 17.21 2.88
CA GLY A 31 0.51 16.27 2.59
C GLY A 31 0.05 14.81 2.45
N ALA A 32 -1.20 14.48 2.72
CA ALA A 32 -1.68 13.09 2.76
C ALA A 32 -1.47 12.36 1.42
N ASP A 33 -1.90 12.98 0.32
CA ASP A 33 -1.75 12.39 -1.02
C ASP A 33 -0.27 12.23 -1.39
N GLY A 34 0.57 13.21 -1.05
CA GLY A 34 2.01 13.15 -1.29
C GLY A 34 2.69 12.02 -0.51
N PHE A 35 2.23 11.75 0.71
CA PHE A 35 2.72 10.64 1.52
C PHE A 35 2.25 9.29 0.97
N VAL A 36 0.99 9.17 0.56
CA VAL A 36 0.47 7.92 -0.03
C VAL A 36 1.17 7.61 -1.35
N ARG A 37 1.45 8.61 -2.20
CA ARG A 37 2.30 8.41 -3.40
C ARG A 37 3.69 7.90 -3.03
N ALA A 38 4.29 8.41 -1.96
CA ALA A 38 5.59 7.95 -1.47
C ALA A 38 5.51 6.46 -1.05
N VAL A 39 4.51 6.09 -0.25
CA VAL A 39 4.26 4.69 0.16
C VAL A 39 4.08 3.79 -1.06
N LEU A 40 3.15 4.13 -1.96
CA LEU A 40 2.86 3.33 -3.16
C LEU A 40 4.10 3.16 -4.03
N THR A 41 4.84 4.24 -4.27
CA THR A 41 6.09 4.19 -5.06
C THR A 41 7.13 3.29 -4.41
N GLU A 42 7.33 3.41 -3.10
CA GLU A 42 8.27 2.56 -2.37
C GLU A 42 7.86 1.07 -2.39
N LEU A 43 6.57 0.76 -2.29
CA LEU A 43 6.06 -0.62 -2.36
C LEU A 43 6.30 -1.24 -3.74
N VAL A 44 5.89 -0.54 -4.79
CA VAL A 44 5.99 -1.03 -6.18
C VAL A 44 7.46 -1.09 -6.62
N THR A 45 8.27 -0.07 -6.33
CA THR A 45 9.65 0.00 -6.82
C THR A 45 10.70 -0.57 -5.86
N GLY A 46 10.29 -0.98 -4.66
CA GLY A 46 11.15 -1.50 -3.60
C GLY A 46 11.71 -2.88 -3.89
N GLY A 47 11.08 -3.62 -4.80
CA GLY A 47 11.51 -4.95 -5.23
C GLY A 47 11.37 -6.03 -4.15
N ASP A 48 10.52 -5.80 -3.14
CA ASP A 48 10.08 -6.87 -2.24
C ASP A 48 8.92 -7.61 -2.92
N PRO A 49 9.12 -8.82 -3.46
CA PRO A 49 8.05 -9.58 -4.10
C PRO A 49 6.96 -10.02 -3.12
N ARG A 50 7.13 -9.71 -1.82
CA ARG A 50 6.19 -10.00 -0.74
C ARG A 50 5.39 -8.78 -0.31
N ALA A 51 5.47 -7.66 -1.02
CA ALA A 51 4.60 -6.52 -0.79
C ALA A 51 3.65 -6.38 -1.98
N ARG A 52 2.34 -6.41 -1.70
CA ARG A 52 1.30 -6.14 -2.70
C ARG A 52 0.51 -4.91 -2.31
N VAL A 53 0.05 -4.17 -3.29
CA VAL A 53 -0.80 -2.99 -3.07
C VAL A 53 -2.14 -3.21 -3.72
N VAL A 54 -3.21 -2.96 -2.97
CA VAL A 54 -4.60 -3.00 -3.45
C VAL A 54 -5.20 -1.62 -3.25
N LEU A 55 -5.80 -1.05 -4.29
CA LEU A 55 -6.63 0.16 -4.21
C LEU A 55 -7.66 0.20 -5.32
N SER A 56 -8.67 1.07 -5.21
CA SER A 56 -9.62 1.26 -6.30
C SER A 56 -9.11 2.26 -7.34
N ARG A 57 -9.75 2.25 -8.50
CA ARG A 57 -9.57 3.25 -9.54
C ARG A 57 -9.81 4.68 -9.02
N THR A 58 -10.74 4.87 -8.09
CA THR A 58 -11.00 6.18 -7.47
C THR A 58 -9.76 6.70 -6.73
N GLU A 59 -9.05 5.84 -6.00
CA GLU A 59 -7.81 6.22 -5.33
C GLU A 59 -6.67 6.47 -6.32
N VAL A 60 -6.60 5.71 -7.42
CA VAL A 60 -5.62 5.97 -8.50
C VAL A 60 -5.87 7.34 -9.12
N ASP A 61 -7.11 7.64 -9.48
CA ASP A 61 -7.51 8.90 -10.10
C ASP A 61 -7.28 10.08 -9.15
N ARG A 62 -7.53 9.90 -7.84
CA ARG A 62 -7.15 10.88 -6.82
C ARG A 62 -5.65 11.15 -6.80
N LEU A 63 -4.84 10.09 -6.85
CA LEU A 63 -3.39 10.22 -6.73
C LEU A 63 -2.73 10.77 -7.99
N TYR A 64 -3.25 10.46 -9.17
CA TYR A 64 -2.54 10.70 -10.43
C TYR A 64 -3.40 11.32 -11.54
N GLY A 65 -4.73 11.32 -11.41
CA GLY A 65 -5.65 11.64 -12.48
C GLY A 65 -5.38 10.80 -13.74
N ASP A 66 -5.66 11.38 -14.90
CA ASP A 66 -5.50 10.72 -16.21
C ASP A 66 -4.03 10.37 -16.57
N ALA A 67 -3.05 10.83 -15.78
CA ALA A 67 -1.65 10.54 -16.04
C ALA A 67 -1.25 9.10 -15.69
N PHE A 68 -2.08 8.37 -14.93
CA PHE A 68 -1.93 6.94 -14.71
C PHE A 68 -2.77 6.17 -15.72
N ASP A 69 -2.15 5.81 -16.84
CA ASP A 69 -2.84 5.19 -17.98
C ASP A 69 -2.89 3.66 -17.92
N GLU A 70 -3.72 3.07 -18.77
CA GLU A 70 -3.91 1.61 -18.86
C GLU A 70 -2.60 0.85 -19.15
N PRO A 71 -1.71 1.30 -20.06
CA PRO A 71 -0.42 0.65 -20.26
C PRO A 71 0.46 0.62 -19.01
N LEU A 72 0.49 1.71 -18.23
CA LEU A 72 1.23 1.74 -16.96
C LEU A 72 0.58 0.81 -15.93
N ARG A 73 -0.75 0.82 -15.81
CA ARG A 73 -1.50 -0.08 -14.93
C ARG A 73 -1.16 -1.55 -15.20
N ALA A 74 -1.30 -1.98 -16.45
CA ALA A 74 -1.02 -3.36 -16.85
C ALA A 74 0.43 -3.78 -16.59
N ALA A 75 1.38 -2.85 -16.71
CA ALA A 75 2.79 -3.12 -16.47
C ALA A 75 3.16 -3.26 -14.97
N LEU A 76 2.29 -2.79 -14.06
CA LEU A 76 2.49 -2.84 -12.61
C LEU A 76 1.59 -3.87 -11.91
N GLU A 77 0.74 -4.58 -12.66
CA GLU A 77 -0.23 -5.55 -12.13
C GLU A 77 0.34 -6.59 -11.14
N PRO A 78 1.59 -7.08 -11.27
CA PRO A 78 2.15 -8.02 -10.30
C PRO A 78 2.34 -7.44 -8.89
N GLU A 79 2.61 -6.14 -8.78
CA GLU A 79 2.84 -5.42 -7.52
C GLU A 79 1.63 -4.59 -7.07
N LEU A 80 0.78 -4.20 -8.02
CA LEU A 80 -0.31 -3.24 -7.86
C LEU A 80 -1.61 -3.78 -8.47
N HIS A 81 -2.53 -4.17 -7.61
CA HIS A 81 -3.88 -4.55 -7.99
C HIS A 81 -4.82 -3.34 -7.90
N VAL A 82 -5.41 -2.96 -9.03
CA VAL A 82 -6.37 -1.85 -9.12
C VAL A 82 -7.76 -2.44 -9.34
N CYS A 83 -8.64 -2.23 -8.37
CA CYS A 83 -10.03 -2.66 -8.38
C CYS A 83 -10.93 -1.57 -8.97
N GLU A 84 -12.06 -1.94 -9.59
CA GLU A 84 -13.04 -0.93 -10.02
C GLU A 84 -13.92 -0.50 -8.85
N LEU A 85 -14.30 -1.45 -7.99
CA LEU A 85 -15.17 -1.23 -6.83
C LEU A 85 -14.49 -1.61 -5.50
N LEU A 86 -15.09 -1.17 -4.38
CA LEU A 86 -14.64 -1.53 -3.03
C LEU A 86 -14.83 -3.02 -2.77
N GLU A 87 -15.95 -3.57 -3.23
CA GLU A 87 -16.33 -4.97 -3.13
C GLU A 87 -15.29 -5.87 -3.81
N ASP A 88 -14.82 -5.49 -5.00
CA ASP A 88 -13.75 -6.21 -5.71
C ASP A 88 -12.45 -6.25 -4.87
N ALA A 89 -12.13 -5.15 -4.17
CA ALA A 89 -10.95 -5.09 -3.31
C ALA A 89 -11.10 -5.99 -2.07
N ILE A 90 -12.30 -6.02 -1.49
CA ILE A 90 -12.65 -6.89 -0.36
C ILE A 90 -12.54 -8.36 -0.80
N GLU A 91 -13.18 -8.75 -1.89
CA GLU A 91 -13.15 -10.11 -2.42
C GLU A 91 -11.71 -10.55 -2.74
N HIS A 92 -10.92 -9.68 -3.37
CA HIS A 92 -9.51 -9.94 -3.64
C HIS A 92 -8.72 -10.20 -2.36
N LEU A 93 -8.89 -9.35 -1.34
CA LEU A 93 -8.22 -9.50 -0.05
C LEU A 93 -8.63 -10.78 0.67
N GLU A 94 -9.92 -11.13 0.66
CA GLU A 94 -10.41 -12.37 1.25
C GLU A 94 -9.84 -13.61 0.56
N LEU A 95 -9.76 -13.58 -0.77
CA LEU A 95 -9.15 -14.66 -1.55
C LEU A 95 -7.66 -14.82 -1.19
N GLU A 96 -6.91 -13.72 -1.12
CA GLU A 96 -5.50 -13.75 -0.73
C GLU A 96 -5.32 -14.28 0.70
N MET A 97 -6.20 -13.92 1.63
CA MET A 97 -6.21 -14.47 2.99
C MET A 97 -6.49 -15.98 3.00
N LEU A 98 -7.45 -16.45 2.19
CA LEU A 98 -7.79 -17.86 2.07
C LEU A 98 -6.64 -18.68 1.45
N VAL A 99 -6.00 -18.16 0.40
CA VAL A 99 -4.82 -18.78 -0.21
C VAL A 99 -3.68 -18.87 0.80
N SER A 100 -3.45 -17.80 1.55
CA SER A 100 -2.50 -17.77 2.66
C SER A 100 -2.76 -18.89 3.68
N ASP A 101 -4.02 -19.06 4.11
CA ASP A 101 -4.39 -20.10 5.07
C ASP A 101 -4.17 -21.50 4.51
N ALA A 102 -4.54 -21.71 3.24
CA ALA A 102 -4.33 -22.99 2.56
C ALA A 102 -2.84 -23.33 2.44
N GLU A 103 -2.00 -22.36 2.10
CA GLU A 103 -0.54 -22.51 2.06
C GLU A 103 0.05 -22.79 3.44
N HIS A 104 -0.47 -22.15 4.48
CA HIS A 104 -0.02 -22.38 5.86
C HIS A 104 -0.42 -23.77 6.36
N ALA A 105 -1.64 -24.22 6.04
CA ALA A 105 -2.15 -25.54 6.42
C ALA A 105 -1.47 -26.68 5.65
N ASN A 106 -0.97 -26.43 4.43
CA ASN A 106 -0.39 -27.43 3.54
C ASN A 106 1.01 -27.01 3.04
N PRO A 107 2.01 -26.90 3.94
CA PRO A 107 3.33 -26.37 3.59
C PRO A 107 4.06 -27.20 2.52
N ASP A 108 3.82 -28.51 2.45
CA ASP A 108 4.44 -29.43 1.48
C ASP A 108 3.93 -29.23 0.05
N LEU A 109 2.76 -28.60 -0.10
CA LEU A 109 2.12 -28.30 -1.39
C LEU A 109 2.22 -26.81 -1.75
N SER A 110 2.72 -25.97 -0.83
CA SER A 110 2.85 -24.54 -1.02
C SER A 110 4.08 -24.21 -1.87
N PRO A 111 3.94 -23.36 -2.92
CA PRO A 111 5.08 -22.84 -3.67
C PRO A 111 6.08 -22.07 -2.80
N THR A 112 5.62 -21.53 -1.66
CA THR A 112 6.42 -20.80 -0.68
C THR A 112 6.97 -21.69 0.44
N GLY A 113 6.62 -22.98 0.44
CA GLY A 113 6.96 -23.94 1.50
C GLY A 113 6.35 -23.55 2.85
N GLY A 114 5.17 -22.94 2.84
CA GLY A 114 4.49 -22.40 4.02
C GLY A 114 5.17 -21.16 4.62
N ARG A 115 6.12 -20.53 3.92
CA ARG A 115 6.83 -19.34 4.43
C ARG A 115 6.08 -18.05 4.09
N ARG A 116 5.65 -17.37 5.17
CA ARG A 116 5.20 -15.96 5.28
C ARG A 116 4.55 -15.37 4.02
N VAL A 117 3.22 -15.27 4.10
CA VAL A 117 2.30 -14.42 3.34
C VAL A 117 2.88 -13.05 3.02
N ALA A 118 2.67 -12.61 1.78
CA ALA A 118 2.93 -11.24 1.37
C ALA A 118 2.17 -10.26 2.30
N THR A 119 2.80 -9.14 2.64
CA THR A 119 2.11 -8.05 3.33
C THR A 119 1.31 -7.29 2.28
N THR A 120 -0.01 -7.29 2.41
CA THR A 120 -0.89 -6.56 1.50
C THR A 120 -1.24 -5.20 2.08
N TYR A 121 -0.89 -4.14 1.36
CA TYR A 121 -1.25 -2.78 1.70
C TYR A 121 -2.56 -2.46 0.99
N TRP A 122 -3.58 -2.14 1.77
CA TRP A 122 -4.86 -1.71 1.24
C TRP A 122 -4.99 -0.21 1.42
N ILE A 123 -5.02 0.51 0.30
CA ILE A 123 -5.23 1.95 0.27
C ILE A 123 -6.67 2.20 -0.16
N ALA A 124 -7.44 2.88 0.67
CA ALA A 124 -8.86 3.14 0.42
C ALA A 124 -9.31 4.46 1.04
N THR A 125 -10.46 4.97 0.60
CA THR A 125 -11.16 6.06 1.26
C THR A 125 -12.30 5.48 2.10
N PRO A 126 -12.34 5.68 3.43
CA PRO A 126 -13.45 5.24 4.27
C PRO A 126 -14.75 5.89 3.79
N GLY A 127 -15.79 5.06 3.66
CA GLY A 127 -17.10 5.48 3.19
C GLY A 127 -18.20 5.00 4.13
N HIS A 128 -19.39 4.80 3.58
CA HIS A 128 -20.52 4.26 4.33
C HIS A 128 -20.27 2.82 4.82
N ASP A 129 -19.40 2.10 4.12
CA ASP A 129 -19.10 0.68 4.32
C ASP A 129 -17.75 0.49 5.05
N ASP A 130 -17.42 1.38 5.99
CA ASP A 130 -16.22 1.24 6.82
C ASP A 130 -16.28 0.04 7.78
N ASP A 131 -17.50 -0.40 8.10
CA ASP A 131 -17.81 -1.58 8.91
C ASP A 131 -17.42 -2.90 8.25
N VAL A 132 -17.39 -2.99 6.91
CA VAL A 132 -16.87 -4.16 6.17
C VAL A 132 -15.35 -4.13 6.00
N VAL A 133 -14.75 -2.94 5.99
CA VAL A 133 -13.29 -2.75 5.90
C VAL A 133 -12.60 -3.19 7.20
N LEU A 134 -13.20 -2.87 8.36
CA LEU A 134 -12.59 -3.11 9.67
C LEU A 134 -12.28 -4.59 9.98
N PRO A 135 -13.18 -5.57 9.76
CA PRO A 135 -12.90 -6.99 9.99
C PRO A 135 -11.67 -7.48 9.22
N LEU A 136 -11.51 -7.07 7.96
CA LEU A 136 -10.36 -7.46 7.14
C LEU A 136 -9.06 -6.90 7.70
N VAL A 137 -9.03 -5.61 8.04
CA VAL A 137 -7.81 -4.99 8.59
C VAL A 137 -7.46 -5.60 9.97
N ARG A 138 -8.45 -6.00 10.77
CA ARG A 138 -8.23 -6.66 12.08
C ARG A 138 -7.68 -8.07 11.98
N ARG A 139 -7.83 -8.76 10.83
CA ARG A 139 -7.12 -10.01 10.53
C ARG A 139 -5.61 -9.80 10.29
N GLY A 140 -5.15 -8.55 10.34
CA GLY A 140 -3.76 -8.05 10.39
C GLY A 140 -2.71 -8.96 11.05
N PRO A 141 -2.92 -9.45 12.28
CA PRO A 141 -1.91 -10.26 12.96
C PRO A 141 -1.61 -11.59 12.26
N GLU A 142 -2.61 -12.18 11.62
CA GLU A 142 -2.54 -13.50 10.99
C GLU A 142 -2.17 -13.39 9.50
N HIS A 143 -2.77 -12.42 8.79
CA HIS A 143 -2.62 -12.29 7.32
C HIS A 143 -1.88 -11.03 6.86
N ARG A 144 -1.45 -10.18 7.79
CA ARG A 144 -0.66 -8.97 7.54
C ARG A 144 -1.27 -7.90 6.60
N PRO A 145 -2.60 -7.68 6.52
CA PRO A 145 -3.09 -6.47 5.86
C PRO A 145 -2.64 -5.20 6.59
N VAL A 146 -2.21 -4.20 5.83
CA VAL A 146 -1.88 -2.86 6.30
C VAL A 146 -2.86 -1.87 5.68
N GLY A 147 -3.85 -1.43 6.45
CA GLY A 147 -4.86 -0.46 6.01
C GLY A 147 -4.36 0.98 6.08
N VAL A 148 -4.32 1.67 4.94
CA VAL A 148 -3.99 3.09 4.80
C VAL A 148 -5.18 3.82 4.21
N MET A 149 -5.83 4.64 5.02
CA MET A 149 -7.11 5.24 4.71
C MET A 149 -6.96 6.72 4.40
N PHE A 150 -7.53 7.17 3.29
CA PHE A 150 -7.66 8.60 3.00
C PHE A 150 -8.79 9.21 3.81
N GLY A 151 -8.51 10.22 4.63
CA GLY A 151 -9.51 10.87 5.46
C GLY A 151 -9.53 10.37 6.90
N VAL A 152 -10.63 10.68 7.59
CA VAL A 152 -10.83 10.24 8.97
C VAL A 152 -11.15 8.76 8.99
N TRP A 153 -10.43 8.01 9.82
CA TRP A 153 -10.68 6.59 10.06
C TRP A 153 -11.33 6.38 11.43
N PRO A 154 -12.63 6.04 11.50
CA PRO A 154 -13.35 5.96 12.78
C PRO A 154 -12.98 4.73 13.62
N HIS A 155 -12.38 3.72 13.00
CA HIS A 155 -12.05 2.46 13.66
C HIS A 155 -10.58 2.33 14.06
N GLY A 156 -9.82 3.42 13.95
CA GLY A 156 -8.40 3.44 14.29
C GLY A 156 -7.89 4.86 14.49
N ARG A 157 -6.61 5.05 14.23
CA ARG A 157 -5.96 6.35 14.43
C ARG A 157 -6.11 7.19 13.17
N THR A 158 -6.32 8.49 13.32
CA THR A 158 -6.21 9.46 12.23
C THR A 158 -5.03 10.38 12.48
N CYS A 159 -4.18 10.58 11.46
CA CYS A 159 -2.98 11.41 11.53
C CYS A 159 -3.12 12.57 10.53
N SER A 160 -2.62 13.75 10.91
CA SER A 160 -2.52 14.89 9.99
C SER A 160 -1.12 14.93 9.37
N ILE A 161 -1.05 15.20 8.07
CA ILE A 161 0.19 15.45 7.35
C ILE A 161 0.09 16.82 6.69
N ASP A 162 0.94 17.74 7.12
CA ASP A 162 1.01 19.07 6.54
C ASP A 162 1.69 19.04 5.16
N ALA A 163 1.51 20.09 4.36
CA ALA A 163 2.06 20.20 3.00
C ALA A 163 3.59 20.04 2.94
N ASP A 164 4.28 20.33 4.04
CA ASP A 164 5.73 20.18 4.12
C ASP A 164 6.18 18.76 4.52
N GLY A 165 5.25 17.85 4.85
CA GLY A 165 5.55 16.48 5.29
C GLY A 165 5.70 16.34 6.80
N THR A 166 5.23 17.31 7.58
CA THR A 166 5.13 17.17 9.03
C THR A 166 3.91 16.31 9.38
N LEU A 167 4.16 15.08 9.82
CA LEU A 167 3.15 14.19 10.38
C LEU A 167 2.93 14.52 11.85
N THR A 168 1.72 14.94 12.20
CA THR A 168 1.29 15.10 13.59
C THR A 168 0.67 13.82 14.09
N PHE A 169 1.24 13.30 15.19
CA PHE A 169 0.85 12.03 15.80
C PHE A 169 0.91 12.12 17.33
N PRO A 170 0.14 11.31 18.10
CA PRO A 170 0.16 11.37 19.56
C PRO A 170 1.53 11.21 20.22
N SER A 171 2.48 10.51 19.57
CA SER A 171 3.86 10.39 20.07
C SER A 171 4.77 11.58 19.71
N GLY A 172 4.22 12.65 19.14
CA GLY A 172 4.93 13.85 18.68
C GLY A 172 5.07 13.94 17.16
N PRO A 173 5.39 15.15 16.65
CA PRO A 173 5.55 15.38 15.22
C PRO A 173 6.78 14.67 14.68
N ARG A 174 6.68 14.13 13.46
CA ARG A 174 7.84 13.58 12.71
C ARG A 174 7.77 13.95 11.23
N ARG A 175 8.92 13.99 10.58
CA ARG A 175 9.00 14.21 9.13
C ARG A 175 8.76 12.91 8.37
N VAL A 176 7.94 12.99 7.34
CA VAL A 176 7.68 11.88 6.41
C VAL A 176 8.02 12.30 4.98
N PRO A 177 8.46 11.36 4.13
CA PRO A 177 8.71 11.66 2.73
C PRO A 177 7.39 11.96 2.00
N LEU A 178 7.39 12.99 1.15
CA LEU A 178 6.30 13.30 0.24
C LEU A 178 6.81 13.18 -1.20
N LEU A 179 5.98 12.64 -2.09
CA LEU A 179 6.21 12.68 -3.52
C LEU A 179 5.13 13.49 -4.23
N SER A 180 5.54 14.31 -5.19
CA SER A 180 4.60 14.85 -6.17
C SER A 180 4.08 13.75 -7.09
N ALA A 181 2.95 14.00 -7.76
CA ALA A 181 2.41 13.10 -8.78
C ALA A 181 3.47 12.79 -9.85
N ASP A 182 4.13 13.81 -10.40
CA ASP A 182 5.15 13.65 -11.43
C ASP A 182 6.35 12.81 -11.00
N ALA A 183 6.87 13.04 -9.79
CA ALA A 183 8.01 12.30 -9.27
C ALA A 183 7.68 10.81 -9.05
N SER A 184 6.48 10.54 -8.51
CA SER A 184 5.97 9.19 -8.33
C SER A 184 5.74 8.48 -9.67
N LEU A 185 5.04 9.12 -10.61
CA LEU A 185 4.80 8.57 -11.95
C LEU A 185 6.10 8.30 -12.72
N ALA A 186 7.08 9.20 -12.63
CA ALA A 186 8.39 8.99 -13.24
C ALA A 186 9.08 7.73 -12.69
N ALA A 187 9.02 7.52 -11.37
CA ALA A 187 9.59 6.33 -10.74
C ALA A 187 8.85 5.04 -11.14
N LEU A 188 7.51 5.07 -11.14
CA LEU A 188 6.67 3.94 -11.54
C LEU A 188 6.90 3.56 -13.01
N ARG A 189 6.96 4.53 -13.92
CA ARG A 189 7.24 4.30 -15.35
C ARG A 189 8.64 3.76 -15.58
N ALA A 190 9.64 4.25 -14.84
CA ALA A 190 11.00 3.72 -14.92
C ALA A 190 11.06 2.25 -14.47
N HIS A 191 10.33 1.90 -13.41
CA HIS A 191 10.22 0.52 -12.93
C HIS A 191 9.52 -0.39 -13.97
N ALA A 192 8.36 0.02 -14.48
CA ALA A 192 7.60 -0.70 -15.50
C ALA A 192 8.39 -0.92 -16.81
N SER A 193 9.31 0.01 -17.13
CA SER A 193 10.21 -0.11 -18.28
C SER A 193 11.33 -1.13 -18.04
N THR A 194 11.81 -1.25 -16.79
CA THR A 194 12.90 -2.17 -16.42
C THR A 194 12.41 -3.62 -16.34
N GLY A 195 11.17 -3.86 -15.88
CA GLY A 195 10.57 -5.20 -15.81
C GLY A 195 10.33 -5.86 -17.18
N ARG A 196 10.16 -5.06 -18.25
CA ARG A 196 9.98 -5.56 -19.62
C ARG A 196 11.26 -6.07 -20.28
N THR A 197 12.43 -5.58 -19.87
CA THR A 197 13.71 -5.93 -20.52
C THR A 197 14.31 -7.26 -20.02
N GLY A 198 13.79 -7.82 -18.93
CA GLY A 198 14.26 -9.09 -18.34
C GLY A 198 13.51 -10.35 -18.78
N ARG A 199 12.55 -10.23 -19.70
CA ARG A 199 11.76 -11.36 -20.24
C ARG A 199 12.04 -11.54 -21.75
N PHE A 200 13.28 -11.89 -22.10
CA PHE A 200 13.64 -12.42 -23.42
C PHE A 200 14.70 -13.52 -23.28
#